data_AF-S8EPR2-F1
#
_entry.id   AF-S8EPR2-F1
#
_cell.length_a   1.000
_cell.length_b   1.000
_cell.length_c   1.000
_cell.angle_alpha   90.00
_cell.angle_beta   90.00
_cell.angle_gamma   90.00
#
_symmetry.space_group_name_H-M   'P 1'
#
loop_
_entity.id
_entity.type
_entity.pdbx_description
1 polymer ?
#
loop_
_entity_poly.entity_id
_entity_poly.type
_entity_poly.pdbx_seq_one_letter_code
_entity_poly.pdbx_strand_id
1 'polypeptide(L)'
;MAAPPPLAAIPPLPDDILFNIFSRLDNRRYLVSAMLVRRAWYHIAERLQYADIILRFPLFEEAGDRRATRCLRTLTNSNTAANSVRHLTVSGTLARQTVALLLDALRRTTRLISLELQMGNHTDEDGFLALWKAACESTQFLPQLSAINTDYAAAAISVARGRPLSVLGLPTLMESTVSRAVIDSLGNSSAPVTQLRLYIEVDNMPAALNILQSICRSFTSLHIISLQLRLPQPADVTWETFGTLLEDTAPFLSRLHSLRVLSLVLIPDPVDVDSRYEARTRELARRVVDHFPQLHRVELRWHGWFVSADRWTPVSQRSLLRQLDVWLYAEARHRLGFSRDAVS
;
A
#
# COMPACT_ATOMS: atom_id res chain seq x y z
N MET A 1 4.02 -54.39 -31.51
CA MET A 1 4.13 -53.02 -30.99
C MET A 1 4.30 -53.10 -29.48
N ALA A 2 5.49 -52.80 -28.96
CA ALA A 2 5.72 -52.76 -27.52
C ALA A 2 5.02 -51.52 -26.95
N ALA A 3 4.30 -51.67 -25.83
CA ALA A 3 3.76 -50.54 -25.08
C ALA A 3 4.91 -49.61 -24.66
N PRO A 4 4.74 -48.28 -24.74
CA PRO A 4 5.77 -47.37 -24.25
C PRO A 4 6.02 -47.67 -22.77
N PRO A 5 7.30 -47.63 -22.33
CA PRO A 5 7.63 -47.88 -20.94
C PRO A 5 6.87 -46.87 -20.06
N PRO A 6 6.34 -47.29 -18.89
CA PRO A 6 5.71 -46.37 -17.97
C PRO A 6 6.70 -45.24 -17.68
N LEU A 7 6.29 -44.00 -17.90
CA LEU A 7 7.05 -42.81 -17.51
C LEU A 7 7.54 -43.03 -16.08
N ALA A 8 8.86 -43.12 -15.91
CA ALA A 8 9.49 -43.33 -14.62
C ALA A 8 8.83 -42.39 -13.61
N ALA A 9 8.26 -42.96 -12.55
CA ALA A 9 7.50 -42.20 -11.58
C ALA A 9 8.40 -41.11 -11.01
N ILE A 10 8.14 -39.86 -11.39
CA ILE A 10 8.85 -38.70 -10.85
C ILE A 10 8.76 -38.82 -9.32
N PRO A 11 9.90 -38.90 -8.60
CA PRO A 11 9.89 -39.05 -7.16
C PRO A 11 9.12 -37.89 -6.53
N PRO A 12 8.36 -38.13 -5.45
CA PRO A 12 7.61 -37.07 -4.79
C PRO A 12 8.60 -36.01 -4.28
N LEU A 13 8.52 -34.83 -4.86
CA LEU A 13 9.24 -33.67 -4.36
C LEU A 13 8.56 -33.18 -3.07
N PRO A 14 9.33 -32.72 -2.08
CA PRO A 14 8.80 -32.01 -0.92
C PRO A 14 7.93 -30.80 -1.30
N ASP A 15 6.91 -30.53 -0.48
CA ASP A 15 5.93 -29.46 -0.71
C ASP A 15 6.56 -28.07 -0.78
N ASP A 16 7.61 -27.81 0.00
CA ASP A 16 8.40 -26.56 0.02
C ASP A 16 9.17 -26.36 -1.29
N ILE A 17 9.75 -27.43 -1.84
CA ILE A 17 10.42 -27.39 -3.15
C ILE A 17 9.39 -27.14 -4.26
N LEU A 18 8.24 -27.83 -4.22
CA LEU A 18 7.17 -27.63 -5.20
C LEU A 18 6.58 -26.22 -5.11
N PHE A 19 6.40 -25.68 -3.90
CA PHE A 19 5.97 -24.30 -3.70
C PHE A 19 6.96 -23.30 -4.31
N ASN A 20 8.26 -23.51 -4.11
CA ASN A 20 9.32 -22.69 -4.72
C ASN A 20 9.40 -22.79 -6.24
N ILE A 21 9.12 -23.97 -6.81
CA ILE A 21 9.04 -24.15 -8.26
C ILE A 21 7.82 -23.42 -8.81
N PHE A 22 6.65 -23.63 -8.19
CA PHE A 22 5.39 -23.06 -8.65
C PHE A 22 5.33 -21.54 -8.46
N SER A 23 5.96 -20.99 -7.42
CA SER A 23 6.03 -19.55 -7.19
C SER A 23 6.82 -18.81 -8.27
N ARG A 24 7.68 -19.51 -9.02
CA ARG A 24 8.41 -18.99 -10.18
C ARG A 24 7.66 -19.15 -11.51
N LEU A 25 6.47 -19.74 -11.49
CA LEU A 25 5.60 -19.78 -12.66
C LEU A 25 4.91 -18.42 -12.79
N ASP A 26 5.49 -17.54 -13.61
CA ASP A 26 5.02 -16.14 -13.80
C ASP A 26 3.57 -16.02 -14.32
N ASN A 27 2.92 -17.12 -14.70
CA ASN A 27 1.57 -17.13 -15.24
C ASN A 27 0.64 -18.07 -14.49
N ARG A 28 -0.49 -17.52 -14.01
CA ARG A 28 -1.59 -18.26 -13.35
C ARG A 28 -2.12 -19.44 -14.17
N ARG A 29 -2.02 -19.39 -15.51
CA ARG A 29 -2.42 -20.52 -16.37
C ARG A 29 -1.59 -21.78 -16.10
N TYR A 30 -0.30 -21.63 -15.79
CA TYR A 30 0.56 -22.77 -15.46
C TYR A 30 0.23 -23.36 -14.09
N LEU A 31 -0.20 -22.54 -13.13
CA LEU A 31 -0.70 -23.04 -11.84
C LEU A 31 -1.97 -23.88 -12.05
N VAL A 32 -2.91 -23.41 -12.87
CA VAL A 32 -4.13 -24.18 -13.21
C VAL A 32 -3.76 -25.49 -13.91
N SER A 33 -2.79 -25.48 -14.83
CA SER A 33 -2.29 -26.72 -15.44
C SER A 33 -1.66 -27.66 -14.40
N ALA A 34 -0.85 -27.16 -13.47
CA ALA A 34 -0.24 -27.96 -12.42
C ALA A 34 -1.28 -28.63 -11.51
N MET A 35 -2.40 -27.95 -11.22
CA MET A 35 -3.53 -28.52 -10.46
C MET A 35 -4.15 -29.75 -11.12
N LEU A 36 -4.04 -29.88 -12.44
CA LEU A 36 -4.60 -31.01 -13.20
C LEU A 36 -3.64 -32.20 -13.32
N VAL A 37 -2.35 -32.03 -13.01
CA VAL A 37 -1.33 -33.08 -13.20
C VAL A 37 -1.34 -34.09 -12.05
N ARG A 38 -1.33 -33.62 -10.80
CA ARG A 38 -1.37 -34.48 -9.59
C ARG A 38 -2.20 -33.84 -8.49
N ARG A 39 -2.98 -34.66 -7.77
CA ARG A 39 -3.81 -34.21 -6.64
C ARG A 39 -2.99 -33.53 -5.54
N ALA A 40 -1.78 -34.02 -5.26
CA ALA A 40 -0.86 -33.43 -4.29
C ALA A 40 -0.30 -32.07 -4.72
N TRP A 41 -0.49 -31.64 -5.97
CA TRP A 41 -0.07 -30.30 -6.42
C TRP A 41 -1.20 -29.30 -6.32
N TYR A 42 -2.43 -29.78 -6.20
CA TYR A 42 -3.62 -28.95 -6.19
C TYR A 42 -3.59 -27.93 -5.07
N HIS A 43 -3.29 -28.33 -3.83
CA HIS A 43 -3.29 -27.41 -2.68
C HIS A 43 -2.19 -26.36 -2.76
N ILE A 44 -1.02 -26.73 -3.28
CA ILE A 44 0.13 -25.82 -3.46
C ILE A 44 -0.21 -24.76 -4.52
N ALA A 45 -0.71 -25.21 -5.67
CA ALA A 45 -1.07 -24.33 -6.77
C ALA A 45 -2.29 -23.46 -6.43
N GLU A 46 -3.29 -23.98 -5.72
CA GLU A 46 -4.43 -23.20 -5.21
C GLU A 46 -3.96 -22.10 -4.25
N ARG A 47 -3.07 -22.43 -3.29
CA ARG A 47 -2.50 -21.45 -2.36
C ARG A 47 -1.82 -20.30 -3.11
N LEU A 48 -1.02 -20.61 -4.12
CA LEU A 48 -0.32 -19.62 -4.94
C LEU A 48 -1.29 -18.82 -5.82
N GLN A 49 -2.31 -19.47 -6.37
CA GLN A 49 -3.31 -18.82 -7.22
C GLN A 49 -4.10 -17.74 -6.47
N TYR A 50 -4.40 -17.97 -5.19
CA TYR A 50 -5.18 -17.05 -4.36
C TYR A 50 -4.32 -16.14 -3.46
N ALA A 51 -2.99 -16.28 -3.44
CA ALA A 51 -2.13 -15.51 -2.55
C ALA A 51 -2.23 -13.99 -2.76
N ASP A 52 -2.28 -13.55 -4.02
CA ASP A 52 -2.44 -12.14 -4.41
C ASP A 52 -3.59 -12.01 -5.41
N ILE A 53 -4.67 -11.34 -5.02
CA ILE A 53 -5.90 -11.18 -5.80
C ILE A 53 -6.10 -9.72 -6.13
N ILE A 54 -6.37 -9.45 -7.41
CA ILE A 54 -6.77 -8.13 -7.89
C ILE A 54 -8.18 -8.26 -8.48
N LEU A 55 -9.14 -7.56 -7.88
CA LEU A 55 -10.54 -7.50 -8.29
C LEU A 55 -10.83 -6.12 -8.86
N ARG A 56 -11.17 -6.07 -10.14
CA ARG A 56 -11.54 -4.84 -10.83
C ARG A 56 -13.02 -4.87 -11.15
N PHE A 57 -13.72 -3.81 -10.76
CA PHE A 57 -15.13 -3.56 -11.03
C PHE A 57 -15.26 -2.36 -12.00
N PRO A 58 -14.93 -2.56 -13.29
CA PRO A 58 -15.01 -1.51 -14.30
C PRO A 58 -16.45 -1.00 -14.48
N LEU A 59 -16.58 0.30 -14.70
CA LEU A 59 -17.85 0.91 -15.10
C LEU A 59 -18.27 0.36 -16.48
N PHE A 60 -19.53 -0.07 -16.59
CA PHE A 60 -20.16 -0.55 -17.84
C PHE A 60 -19.60 -1.86 -18.44
N GLU A 61 -18.78 -2.62 -17.70
CA GLU A 61 -18.24 -3.91 -18.17
C GLU A 61 -18.74 -5.10 -17.33
N GLU A 62 -19.88 -5.67 -17.74
CA GLU A 62 -20.49 -6.81 -17.01
C GLU A 62 -19.56 -8.03 -16.90
N ALA A 63 -18.72 -8.29 -17.90
CA ALA A 63 -17.85 -9.46 -17.91
C ALA A 63 -16.74 -9.39 -16.84
N GLY A 64 -16.20 -8.19 -16.60
CA GLY A 64 -15.22 -7.94 -15.54
C GLY A 64 -15.83 -8.14 -14.15
N ASP A 65 -17.00 -7.55 -13.94
CA ASP A 65 -17.78 -7.70 -12.70
C ASP A 65 -18.15 -9.17 -12.41
N ARG A 66 -18.62 -9.92 -13.42
CA ARG A 66 -18.95 -11.35 -13.25
C ARG A 66 -17.78 -12.19 -12.74
N ARG A 67 -16.56 -11.92 -13.19
CA ARG A 67 -15.35 -12.65 -12.74
C ARG A 67 -14.97 -12.27 -11.32
N ALA A 68 -14.97 -10.97 -11.01
CA ALA A 68 -14.65 -10.48 -9.67
C ALA A 68 -15.68 -10.98 -8.64
N THR A 69 -16.97 -10.87 -8.95
CA THR A 69 -18.07 -11.39 -8.14
C THR A 69 -17.99 -12.90 -7.96
N ARG A 70 -17.64 -13.67 -9.00
CA ARG A 70 -17.41 -15.13 -8.86
C ARG A 70 -16.26 -15.41 -7.91
N CYS A 71 -15.15 -14.67 -8.01
CA CYS A 71 -14.01 -14.81 -7.10
C CYS A 71 -14.43 -14.55 -5.65
N LEU A 72 -15.16 -13.46 -5.38
CA LEU A 72 -15.66 -13.17 -4.04
C LEU A 72 -16.55 -14.30 -3.51
N ARG A 73 -17.49 -14.82 -4.32
CA ARG A 73 -18.30 -16.00 -3.94
C ARG A 73 -17.44 -17.22 -3.62
N THR A 74 -16.37 -17.47 -4.36
CA THR A 74 -15.43 -18.54 -4.05
C THR A 74 -14.75 -18.32 -2.70
N LEU A 75 -14.31 -17.10 -2.39
CA LEU A 75 -13.72 -16.76 -1.09
C LEU A 75 -14.73 -16.90 0.05
N THR A 76 -16.00 -16.60 -0.18
CA THR A 76 -17.06 -16.80 0.82
C THR A 76 -17.34 -18.28 1.09
N ASN A 77 -17.26 -19.13 0.06
CA ASN A 77 -17.67 -20.54 0.13
C ASN A 77 -16.53 -21.54 0.36
N SER A 78 -15.28 -21.19 0.03
CA SER A 78 -14.11 -22.05 0.15
C SER A 78 -13.15 -21.53 1.21
N ASN A 79 -13.07 -22.24 2.34
CA ASN A 79 -12.12 -21.92 3.43
C ASN A 79 -10.67 -22.00 2.96
N THR A 80 -10.33 -22.92 2.05
CA THR A 80 -8.97 -23.08 1.53
C THR A 80 -8.55 -21.87 0.70
N ALA A 81 -9.42 -21.42 -0.20
CA ALA A 81 -9.17 -20.22 -1.01
C ALA A 81 -9.09 -18.98 -0.12
N ALA A 82 -10.04 -18.80 0.81
CA ALA A 82 -10.07 -17.66 1.73
C ALA A 82 -8.81 -17.58 2.62
N ASN A 83 -8.37 -18.70 3.19
CA ASN A 83 -7.18 -18.75 4.02
C ASN A 83 -5.87 -18.66 3.22
N SER A 84 -5.93 -18.77 1.89
CA SER A 84 -4.77 -18.59 1.02
C SER A 84 -4.50 -17.14 0.68
N VAL A 85 -5.52 -16.27 0.75
CA VAL A 85 -5.37 -14.84 0.43
C VAL A 85 -4.42 -14.15 1.41
N ARG A 86 -3.41 -13.47 0.88
CA ARG A 86 -2.46 -12.62 1.63
C ARG A 86 -2.58 -11.17 1.22
N HIS A 87 -2.85 -10.93 -0.06
CA HIS A 87 -2.96 -9.61 -0.63
C HIS A 87 -4.24 -9.52 -1.45
N LEU A 88 -5.04 -8.49 -1.19
CA LEU A 88 -6.26 -8.23 -1.93
C LEU A 88 -6.30 -6.76 -2.35
N THR A 89 -6.43 -6.52 -3.65
CA THR A 89 -6.72 -5.20 -4.22
C THR A 89 -8.13 -5.23 -4.81
N VAL A 90 -8.95 -4.26 -4.43
CA VAL A 90 -10.30 -4.05 -4.95
C VAL A 90 -10.38 -2.64 -5.50
N SER A 91 -10.71 -2.51 -6.78
CA SER A 91 -10.83 -1.21 -7.43
C SER A 91 -12.08 -1.10 -8.30
N GLY A 92 -12.63 0.10 -8.43
CA GLY A 92 -13.77 0.40 -9.30
C GLY A 92 -15.08 0.65 -8.56
N THR A 93 -16.22 0.48 -9.23
CA THR A 93 -17.55 0.81 -8.66
C THR A 93 -18.27 -0.45 -8.18
N LEU A 94 -18.64 -0.49 -6.90
CA LEU A 94 -19.33 -1.63 -6.32
C LEU A 94 -20.80 -1.32 -6.07
N ALA A 95 -21.68 -2.19 -6.58
CA ALA A 95 -23.08 -2.18 -6.17
C ALA A 95 -23.21 -2.64 -4.70
N ARG A 96 -24.29 -2.23 -4.01
CA ARG A 96 -24.54 -2.55 -2.59
C ARG A 96 -24.45 -4.06 -2.27
N GLN A 97 -24.97 -4.90 -3.17
CA GLN A 97 -24.87 -6.37 -3.03
C GLN A 97 -23.43 -6.89 -3.12
N THR A 98 -22.60 -6.26 -3.95
CA THR A 98 -21.18 -6.58 -4.11
C THR A 98 -20.38 -6.11 -2.90
N VAL A 99 -20.76 -4.98 -2.28
CA VAL A 99 -20.19 -4.52 -1.01
C VAL A 99 -20.42 -5.53 0.10
N ALA A 100 -21.66 -6.01 0.26
CA ALA A 100 -21.97 -7.04 1.25
C ALA A 100 -21.15 -8.33 1.01
N LEU A 101 -21.09 -8.77 -0.25
CA LEU A 101 -20.31 -9.95 -0.64
C LEU A 101 -18.79 -9.77 -0.40
N LEU A 102 -18.26 -8.57 -0.65
CA LEU A 102 -16.86 -8.24 -0.34
C LEU A 102 -16.58 -8.37 1.16
N LEU A 103 -17.44 -7.82 2.00
CA LEU A 103 -17.28 -7.91 3.45
C LEU A 103 -17.39 -9.36 3.95
N ASP A 104 -18.28 -10.16 3.36
CA ASP A 104 -18.38 -11.58 3.68
C ASP A 104 -17.13 -12.37 3.27
N ALA A 105 -16.55 -12.06 2.10
CA ALA A 105 -15.27 -12.62 1.70
C ALA A 105 -14.15 -12.20 2.66
N LEU A 106 -14.06 -10.91 3.02
CA LEU A 106 -13.05 -10.37 3.95
C LEU A 106 -13.13 -10.99 5.35
N ARG A 107 -14.34 -11.29 5.84
CA ARG A 107 -14.54 -12.03 7.10
C ARG A 107 -13.92 -13.43 7.07
N ARG A 108 -13.88 -14.07 5.89
CA ARG A 108 -13.29 -15.40 5.70
C ARG A 108 -11.78 -15.35 5.48
N THR A 109 -11.23 -14.26 4.94
CA THR A 109 -9.79 -14.10 4.67
C THR A 109 -9.00 -13.72 5.93
N THR A 110 -8.98 -14.59 6.93
CA THR A 110 -8.36 -14.33 8.24
C THR A 110 -6.84 -14.13 8.19
N ARG A 111 -6.19 -14.61 7.12
CA ARG A 111 -4.74 -14.50 6.90
C ARG A 111 -4.36 -13.36 5.93
N LEU A 112 -5.27 -12.44 5.66
CA LEU A 112 -5.00 -11.28 4.82
C LEU A 112 -3.97 -10.35 5.50
N ILE A 113 -2.88 -10.07 4.81
CA ILE A 113 -1.77 -9.23 5.27
C ILE A 113 -1.91 -7.80 4.75
N SER A 114 -2.34 -7.64 3.49
CA SER A 114 -2.54 -6.32 2.91
C SER A 114 -3.83 -6.18 2.14
N LEU A 115 -4.45 -5.02 2.25
CA LEU A 115 -5.69 -4.68 1.58
C LEU A 115 -5.58 -3.33 0.88
N GLU A 116 -5.98 -3.28 -0.39
CA GLU A 116 -6.12 -2.05 -1.14
C GLU A 116 -7.58 -1.87 -1.59
N LEU A 117 -8.17 -0.72 -1.26
CA LEU A 117 -9.56 -0.38 -1.54
C LEU A 117 -9.63 0.97 -2.26
N GLN A 118 -9.85 0.91 -3.57
CA GLN A 118 -10.00 2.09 -4.42
C GLN A 118 -11.39 2.10 -5.04
N MET A 119 -12.39 2.56 -4.28
CA MET A 119 -13.78 2.48 -4.72
C MET A 119 -14.21 3.80 -5.36
N GLY A 120 -14.77 3.71 -6.56
CA GLY A 120 -15.17 4.90 -7.31
C GLY A 120 -16.42 5.57 -6.72
N ASN A 121 -16.60 6.86 -7.03
CA ASN A 121 -17.63 7.77 -6.53
C ASN A 121 -19.09 7.32 -6.67
N HIS A 122 -19.35 6.28 -7.48
CA HIS A 122 -20.69 5.70 -7.65
C HIS A 122 -21.02 4.58 -6.65
N THR A 123 -20.09 4.26 -5.75
CA THR A 123 -20.29 3.30 -4.67
C THR A 123 -21.11 3.99 -3.56
N ASP A 124 -22.06 3.26 -2.95
CA ASP A 124 -22.78 3.69 -1.75
C ASP A 124 -21.80 3.79 -0.56
N GLU A 125 -21.13 4.93 -0.44
CA GLU A 125 -20.06 5.19 0.53
C GLU A 125 -20.57 5.05 1.96
N ASP A 126 -21.70 5.68 2.30
CA ASP A 126 -22.29 5.62 3.64
C ASP A 126 -22.65 4.18 4.02
N GLY A 127 -23.28 3.45 3.09
CA GLY A 127 -23.61 2.04 3.28
C GLY A 127 -22.36 1.18 3.48
N PHE A 128 -21.31 1.41 2.69
CA PHE A 128 -20.03 0.73 2.87
C PHE A 128 -19.39 1.03 4.22
N LEU A 129 -19.24 2.31 4.59
CA LEU A 129 -18.56 2.73 5.81
C LEU A 129 -19.29 2.24 7.06
N ALA A 130 -20.62 2.22 7.05
CA ALA A 130 -21.42 1.66 8.14
C ALA A 130 -21.15 0.16 8.34
N LEU A 131 -21.18 -0.63 7.25
CA LEU A 131 -20.93 -2.06 7.30
C LEU A 131 -19.47 -2.39 7.64
N TRP A 132 -18.52 -1.61 7.11
CA TRP A 132 -17.09 -1.72 7.40
C TRP A 132 -16.81 -1.49 8.88
N LYS A 133 -17.35 -0.41 9.44
CA LYS A 133 -17.21 -0.08 10.86
C LYS A 133 -17.77 -1.19 11.74
N ALA A 134 -18.97 -1.68 11.45
CA ALA A 134 -19.58 -2.80 12.18
C ALA A 134 -18.72 -4.08 12.10
N ALA A 135 -18.12 -4.38 10.94
CA ALA A 135 -17.20 -5.51 10.82
C ALA A 135 -15.94 -5.32 11.68
N CYS A 136 -15.40 -4.10 11.75
CA CYS A 136 -14.21 -3.77 12.52
C CYS A 136 -14.40 -3.86 14.05
N GLU A 137 -15.64 -3.87 14.55
CA GLU A 137 -15.91 -4.07 15.99
C GLU A 137 -15.45 -5.45 16.50
N SER A 138 -15.41 -6.45 15.62
CA SER A 138 -14.87 -7.78 15.95
C SER A 138 -13.36 -7.84 15.73
N THR A 139 -12.59 -8.27 16.73
CA THR A 139 -11.13 -8.51 16.60
C THR A 139 -10.80 -9.67 15.65
N GLN A 140 -11.77 -10.52 15.32
CA GLN A 140 -11.61 -11.61 14.35
C GLN A 140 -11.73 -11.13 12.90
N PHE A 141 -12.21 -9.91 12.66
CA PHE A 141 -12.23 -9.34 11.32
C PHE A 141 -10.84 -8.80 10.98
N LEU A 142 -10.20 -9.43 9.99
CA LEU A 142 -8.88 -9.09 9.46
C LEU A 142 -7.77 -9.03 10.54
N PRO A 143 -7.54 -10.12 11.30
CA PRO A 143 -6.68 -10.10 12.49
C PRO A 143 -5.18 -9.93 12.15
N GLN A 144 -4.77 -10.27 10.94
CA GLN A 144 -3.37 -10.18 10.47
C GLN A 144 -3.12 -8.99 9.55
N LEU A 145 -4.11 -8.12 9.36
CA LEU A 145 -3.97 -7.00 8.45
C LEU A 145 -2.88 -6.05 8.97
N SER A 146 -1.85 -5.87 8.15
CA SER A 146 -0.65 -5.10 8.49
C SER A 146 -0.43 -3.91 7.56
N ALA A 147 -1.11 -3.89 6.41
CA ALA A 147 -0.96 -2.87 5.41
C ALA A 147 -2.32 -2.56 4.78
N ILE A 148 -2.71 -1.28 4.76
CA ILE A 148 -3.93 -0.84 4.08
C ILE A 148 -3.64 0.36 3.19
N ASN A 149 -4.17 0.35 1.96
CA ASN A 149 -4.23 1.50 1.06
C ASN A 149 -5.71 1.75 0.75
N THR A 150 -6.27 2.90 1.08
CA THR A 150 -7.70 3.16 0.90
C THR A 150 -7.99 4.62 0.61
N ASP A 151 -9.05 4.88 -0.15
CA ASP A 151 -9.51 6.25 -0.40
C ASP A 151 -10.30 6.82 0.79
N TYR A 152 -10.67 5.97 1.75
CA TYR A 152 -11.56 6.33 2.86
C TYR A 152 -10.83 6.39 4.21
N ALA A 153 -10.59 7.60 4.71
CA ALA A 153 -9.97 7.81 6.02
C ALA A 153 -10.77 7.17 7.17
N ALA A 154 -12.12 7.23 7.13
CA ALA A 154 -12.98 6.58 8.12
C ALA A 154 -12.82 5.05 8.16
N ALA A 155 -12.57 4.42 7.01
CA ALA A 155 -12.29 2.99 6.94
C ALA A 155 -10.95 2.66 7.61
N ALA A 156 -9.91 3.45 7.31
CA ALA A 156 -8.58 3.33 7.93
C ALA A 156 -8.63 3.52 9.45
N ILE A 157 -9.32 4.55 9.94
CA ILE A 157 -9.52 4.81 11.37
C ILE A 157 -10.17 3.61 12.06
N SER A 158 -11.22 3.04 11.44
CA SER A 158 -11.98 1.93 12.03
C SER A 158 -11.15 0.65 12.12
N VAL A 159 -10.36 0.34 11.09
CA VAL A 159 -9.57 -0.88 11.05
C VAL A 159 -8.25 -0.79 11.83
N ALA A 160 -7.71 0.41 12.06
CA ALA A 160 -6.49 0.58 12.86
C ALA A 160 -6.63 0.10 14.31
N ARG A 161 -7.85 0.20 14.87
CA ARG A 161 -8.12 -0.23 16.24
C ARG A 161 -8.03 -1.74 16.35
N GLY A 162 -7.04 -2.24 17.09
CA GLY A 162 -6.88 -3.67 17.40
C GLY A 162 -6.26 -4.52 16.29
N ARG A 163 -5.69 -3.91 15.24
CA ARG A 163 -4.98 -4.61 14.16
C ARG A 163 -3.50 -4.21 14.17
N PRO A 164 -2.59 -5.10 13.74
CA PRO A 164 -1.15 -4.83 13.67
C PRO A 164 -0.77 -4.02 12.42
N LEU A 165 -1.44 -2.88 12.19
CA LEU A 165 -1.17 -2.00 11.04
C LEU A 165 0.21 -1.33 11.15
N SER A 166 1.08 -1.69 10.20
CA SER A 166 2.43 -1.14 10.04
C SER A 166 2.55 -0.21 8.82
N VAL A 167 1.61 -0.26 7.89
CA VAL A 167 1.62 0.51 6.65
C VAL A 167 0.24 1.09 6.38
N LEU A 168 0.18 2.41 6.16
CA LEU A 168 -1.03 3.11 5.75
C LEU A 168 -0.79 3.95 4.50
N GLY A 169 -1.67 3.80 3.52
CA GLY A 169 -1.84 4.71 2.39
C GLY A 169 -3.26 5.30 2.35
N LEU A 170 -3.32 6.63 2.29
CA LEU A 170 -4.53 7.42 2.05
C LEU A 170 -4.20 8.44 0.94
N PRO A 171 -4.35 8.07 -0.34
CA PRO A 171 -4.00 8.92 -1.47
C PRO A 171 -5.03 10.01 -1.77
N THR A 172 -6.19 9.99 -1.11
CA THR A 172 -7.26 10.99 -1.23
C THR A 172 -7.04 12.18 -0.28
N LEU A 173 -7.36 13.38 -0.75
CA LEU A 173 -7.28 14.62 0.02
C LEU A 173 -8.17 14.52 1.26
N MET A 174 -7.60 14.77 2.44
CA MET A 174 -8.33 14.79 3.71
C MET A 174 -8.12 16.12 4.44
N GLU A 175 -9.12 16.52 5.21
CA GLU A 175 -9.00 17.67 6.11
C GLU A 175 -7.98 17.42 7.23
N SER A 176 -7.37 18.49 7.74
CA SER A 176 -6.41 18.44 8.85
C SER A 176 -6.99 17.77 10.10
N THR A 177 -8.27 17.99 10.43
CA THR A 177 -8.96 17.36 11.56
C THR A 177 -9.04 15.84 11.42
N VAL A 178 -9.37 15.36 10.22
CA VAL A 178 -9.41 13.93 9.87
C VAL A 178 -8.01 13.32 9.94
N SER A 179 -6.98 14.04 9.47
CA SER A 179 -5.60 13.57 9.54
C SER A 179 -5.14 13.30 10.97
N ARG A 180 -5.55 14.13 11.93
CA ARG A 180 -5.26 13.94 13.35
C ARG A 180 -5.94 12.67 13.88
N ALA A 181 -7.21 12.46 13.56
CA ALA A 181 -7.93 11.25 13.96
C ALA A 181 -7.30 9.97 13.36
N VAL A 182 -6.77 10.04 12.13
CA VAL A 182 -6.00 8.94 11.52
C VAL A 182 -4.73 8.66 12.31
N ILE A 183 -3.93 9.69 12.61
CA ILE A 183 -2.68 9.57 13.36
C ILE A 183 -2.95 8.99 14.76
N ASP A 184 -3.95 9.50 15.47
CA ASP A 184 -4.33 9.01 16.79
C ASP A 184 -4.81 7.55 16.75
N SER A 185 -5.58 7.17 15.73
CA SER A 185 -6.04 5.79 15.58
C SER A 185 -4.88 4.82 15.29
N LEU A 186 -3.93 5.22 14.44
CA LEU A 186 -2.72 4.44 14.18
C LEU A 186 -1.81 4.31 15.41
N GLY A 187 -1.75 5.33 16.26
CA GLY A 187 -1.01 5.27 17.53
C GLY A 187 -1.53 4.19 18.49
N ASN A 188 -2.77 3.73 18.29
CA ASN A 188 -3.38 2.62 19.03
C ASN A 188 -3.17 1.25 18.36
N SER A 189 -2.42 1.17 17.26
CA SER A 189 -2.08 -0.10 16.63
C SER A 189 -1.12 -0.92 17.51
N SER A 190 -1.25 -2.24 17.46
CA SER A 190 -0.34 -3.16 18.16
C SER A 190 1.03 -3.33 17.47
N ALA A 191 1.22 -2.74 16.28
CA ALA A 191 2.46 -2.81 15.52
C ALA A 191 3.07 -1.41 15.30
N PRO A 192 4.42 -1.32 15.19
CA PRO A 192 5.05 -0.06 14.84
C PRO A 192 4.71 0.34 13.40
N VAL A 193 4.30 1.59 13.21
CA VAL A 193 4.06 2.17 11.88
C VAL A 193 5.41 2.43 11.20
N THR A 194 5.60 1.83 10.03
CA THR A 194 6.84 1.88 9.24
C THR A 194 6.69 2.63 7.93
N GLN A 195 5.49 2.71 7.36
CA GLN A 195 5.25 3.45 6.12
C GLN A 195 3.95 4.24 6.21
N LEU A 196 4.03 5.52 5.81
CA LEU A 196 2.89 6.42 5.84
C LEU A 196 2.82 7.21 4.53
N ARG A 197 1.67 7.14 3.86
CA ARG A 197 1.33 7.96 2.69
C ARG A 197 0.03 8.70 2.97
N LEU A 198 0.06 10.04 3.01
CA LEU A 198 -1.11 10.89 3.27
C LEU A 198 -1.17 12.06 2.29
N TYR A 199 -2.40 12.48 1.96
CA TYR A 199 -2.68 13.72 1.26
C TYR A 199 -3.61 14.60 2.11
N ILE A 200 -3.11 15.72 2.60
CA ILE A 200 -3.76 16.53 3.65
C ILE A 200 -3.96 17.97 3.18
N GLU A 201 -5.15 18.52 3.42
CA GLU A 201 -5.44 19.94 3.33
C GLU A 201 -4.98 20.64 4.61
N VAL A 202 -4.22 21.73 4.44
CA VAL A 202 -3.63 22.49 5.54
C VAL A 202 -3.87 23.97 5.33
N ASP A 203 -4.16 24.68 6.43
CA ASP A 203 -4.54 26.09 6.35
C ASP A 203 -3.36 27.00 5.96
N ASN A 204 -2.13 26.63 6.35
CA ASN A 204 -0.92 27.42 6.15
C ASN A 204 0.36 26.59 6.39
N MET A 205 1.52 27.20 6.15
CA MET A 205 2.84 26.58 6.37
C MET A 205 3.12 26.17 7.83
N PRO A 206 2.78 26.97 8.86
CA PRO A 206 2.86 26.52 10.25
C PRO A 206 2.04 25.26 10.55
N ALA A 207 0.84 25.13 9.97
CA ALA A 207 0.01 23.93 10.11
C ALA A 207 0.66 22.70 9.43
N ALA A 208 1.25 22.88 8.26
CA ALA A 208 2.05 21.85 7.58
C ALA A 208 3.20 21.34 8.47
N LEU A 209 3.96 22.27 9.07
CA LEU A 209 5.03 21.94 10.01
C LEU A 209 4.49 21.17 11.23
N ASN A 210 3.38 21.62 11.83
CA ASN A 210 2.76 20.95 12.97
C ASN A 210 2.33 19.51 12.65
N ILE A 211 1.81 19.25 11.45
CA ILE A 211 1.46 17.90 11.00
C ILE A 211 2.72 17.03 10.88
N LEU A 212 3.77 17.52 10.23
CA LEU A 212 5.06 16.82 10.12
C LEU A 212 5.64 16.49 11.50
N GLN A 213 5.63 17.47 12.41
CA GLN A 213 6.06 17.29 13.80
C GLN A 213 5.23 16.22 14.52
N SER A 214 3.91 16.26 14.38
CA SER A 214 3.00 15.29 14.98
C SER A 214 3.32 13.88 14.49
N ILE A 215 3.45 13.69 13.16
CA ILE A 215 3.80 12.40 12.56
C ILE A 215 5.14 11.87 13.10
N CYS A 216 6.19 12.71 13.10
CA CYS A 216 7.52 12.30 13.55
C CYS A 216 7.56 11.98 15.06
N ARG A 217 6.71 12.63 15.87
CA ARG A 217 6.59 12.35 17.31
C ARG A 217 5.79 11.08 17.58
N SER A 218 4.71 10.86 16.84
CA SER A 218 3.82 9.70 17.01
C SER A 218 4.45 8.41 16.52
N PHE A 219 5.27 8.45 15.45
CA PHE A 219 5.77 7.25 14.78
C PHE A 219 7.29 7.27 14.61
N THR A 220 8.01 6.82 15.63
CA THR A 220 9.49 6.80 15.63
C THR A 220 10.11 5.72 14.74
N SER A 221 9.32 4.72 14.33
CA SER A 221 9.76 3.58 13.51
C SER A 221 9.55 3.79 12.00
N LEU A 222 9.23 5.01 11.56
CA LEU A 222 8.98 5.31 10.16
C LEU A 222 10.24 5.10 9.30
N HIS A 223 10.06 4.31 8.24
CA HIS A 223 11.03 4.09 7.19
C HIS A 223 10.68 4.89 5.92
N ILE A 224 9.39 5.13 5.71
CA ILE A 224 8.87 5.81 4.51
C ILE A 224 7.82 6.83 4.93
N ILE A 225 8.05 8.07 4.53
CA ILE A 225 7.09 9.17 4.66
C ILE A 225 6.80 9.69 3.26
N SER A 226 5.53 9.70 2.86
CA SER A 226 5.05 10.33 1.63
C SER A 226 3.89 11.26 1.97
N LEU A 227 4.16 12.57 1.96
CA LEU A 227 3.18 13.58 2.31
C LEU A 227 2.93 14.51 1.14
N GLN A 228 1.66 14.70 0.84
CA GLN A 228 1.17 15.77 -0.03
C GLN A 228 0.39 16.73 0.85
N LEU A 229 0.75 18.01 0.82
CA LEU A 229 0.12 19.05 1.64
C LEU A 229 -0.47 20.10 0.70
N ARG A 230 -1.79 20.28 0.77
CA ARG A 230 -2.53 21.26 -0.03
C ARG A 230 -2.79 22.51 0.80
N LEU A 231 -2.20 23.62 0.39
CA LEU A 231 -2.41 24.97 0.92
C LEU A 231 -3.51 25.70 0.12
N PRO A 232 -4.23 26.65 0.76
CA PRO A 232 -5.33 27.35 0.12
C PRO A 232 -4.87 28.36 -0.94
N GLN A 233 -3.74 29.04 -0.74
CA GLN A 233 -3.29 30.12 -1.63
C GLN A 233 -1.91 29.86 -2.25
N PRO A 234 -1.74 30.12 -3.56
CA PRO A 234 -0.44 30.00 -4.21
C PRO A 234 0.66 30.92 -3.67
N ALA A 235 0.28 32.10 -3.16
CA ALA A 235 1.24 33.06 -2.62
C ALA A 235 1.98 32.53 -1.37
N ASP A 236 1.40 31.56 -0.67
CA ASP A 236 1.98 30.98 0.55
C ASP A 236 3.11 29.98 0.26
N VAL A 237 3.20 29.50 -0.99
CA VAL A 237 4.17 28.49 -1.40
C VAL A 237 5.22 29.11 -2.32
N THR A 238 6.37 29.45 -1.74
CA THR A 238 7.57 29.90 -2.45
C THR A 238 8.71 28.92 -2.21
N TRP A 239 9.80 29.06 -2.98
CA TRP A 239 11.00 28.27 -2.73
C TRP A 239 11.62 28.52 -1.35
N GLU A 240 11.49 29.75 -0.86
CA GLU A 240 11.95 30.13 0.47
C GLU A 240 11.09 29.45 1.54
N THR A 241 9.76 29.56 1.46
CA THR A 241 8.89 28.93 2.46
C THR A 241 9.02 27.41 2.46
N PHE A 242 9.23 26.78 1.29
CA PHE A 242 9.51 25.36 1.22
C PHE A 242 10.88 24.99 1.83
N GLY A 243 11.92 25.79 1.57
CA GLY A 243 13.23 25.64 2.20
C GLY A 243 13.14 25.72 3.73
N THR A 244 12.49 26.76 4.24
CA THR A 244 12.26 26.97 5.67
C THR A 244 11.49 25.81 6.29
N LEU A 245 10.43 25.30 5.63
CA LEU A 245 9.71 24.13 6.12
C LEU A 245 10.63 22.92 6.28
N LEU A 246 11.51 22.66 5.32
CA LEU A 246 12.45 21.52 5.39
C LEU A 246 13.47 21.70 6.51
N GLU A 247 14.00 22.92 6.69
CA GLU A 247 14.94 23.27 7.75
C GLU A 247 14.29 23.15 9.14
N ASP A 248 13.08 23.70 9.32
CA ASP A 248 12.32 23.62 10.56
C ASP A 248 11.87 22.19 10.89
N THR A 249 11.66 21.35 9.86
CA THR A 249 11.28 19.95 10.04
C THR A 249 12.50 19.08 10.39
N ALA A 250 13.71 19.55 10.09
CA ALA A 250 14.91 18.73 10.21
C ALA A 250 15.18 18.14 11.61
N PRO A 251 14.99 18.88 12.72
CA PRO A 251 15.17 18.36 14.07
C PRO A 251 14.20 17.23 14.45
N PHE A 252 13.08 17.10 13.73
CA PHE A 252 12.07 16.06 13.97
C PHE A 252 12.36 14.82 13.13
N LEU A 253 12.74 15.01 11.86
CA LEU A 253 13.17 13.92 10.98
C LEU A 253 14.44 13.23 11.47
N SER A 254 15.34 13.95 12.15
CA SER A 254 16.58 13.39 12.70
C SER A 254 16.32 12.33 13.78
N ARG A 255 15.14 12.35 14.41
CA ARG A 255 14.70 11.33 15.39
C ARG A 255 14.29 10.02 14.72
N LEU A 256 14.02 10.05 13.41
CA LEU A 256 13.63 8.90 12.61
C LEU A 256 14.89 8.25 12.01
N HIS A 257 15.66 7.56 12.85
CA HIS A 257 16.92 6.91 12.43
C HIS A 257 16.73 5.85 11.34
N SER A 258 15.52 5.28 11.26
CA SER A 258 15.15 4.29 10.25
C SER A 258 14.60 4.91 8.96
N LEU A 259 14.46 6.24 8.87
CA LEU A 259 13.90 6.89 7.70
C LEU A 259 14.79 6.67 6.48
N ARG A 260 14.24 6.04 5.45
CA ARG A 260 14.94 5.65 4.23
C ARG A 260 14.40 6.37 3.01
N VAL A 261 13.12 6.73 3.03
CA VAL A 261 12.43 7.40 1.93
C VAL A 261 11.64 8.59 2.46
N LEU A 262 11.88 9.77 1.88
CA LEU A 262 11.12 10.98 2.14
C LEU A 262 10.54 11.50 0.82
N SER A 263 9.22 11.60 0.75
CA SER A 263 8.50 12.29 -0.32
C SER A 263 7.67 13.41 0.30
N LEU A 264 7.94 14.65 -0.08
CA LEU A 264 7.18 15.82 0.38
C LEU A 264 6.80 16.71 -0.80
N VAL A 265 5.50 16.92 -0.97
CA VAL A 265 4.94 17.73 -2.05
C VAL A 265 4.03 18.79 -1.45
N LEU A 266 4.28 20.05 -1.79
CA LEU A 266 3.39 21.17 -1.49
C LEU A 266 2.53 21.47 -2.73
N ILE A 267 1.24 21.70 -2.52
CA ILE A 267 0.28 22.04 -3.57
C ILE A 267 -0.40 23.35 -3.16
N PRO A 268 -0.37 24.41 -3.98
CA PRO A 268 0.27 24.48 -5.30
C PRO A 268 1.80 24.48 -5.19
N ASP A 269 2.44 24.27 -6.33
CA ASP A 269 3.90 24.26 -6.42
C ASP A 269 4.50 25.68 -6.33
N PRO A 270 5.72 25.83 -5.76
CA PRO A 270 6.44 27.09 -5.83
C PRO A 270 6.79 27.46 -7.27
N VAL A 271 6.49 28.70 -7.66
CA VAL A 271 6.77 29.27 -8.99
C VAL A 271 8.23 29.70 -9.09
N ASP A 272 8.88 29.38 -10.21
CA ASP A 272 10.21 29.83 -10.57
C ASP A 272 10.13 30.64 -11.87
N VAL A 273 10.38 31.95 -11.77
CA VAL A 273 10.31 32.87 -12.92
C VAL A 273 11.35 32.50 -13.99
N ASP A 274 12.49 31.95 -13.58
CA ASP A 274 13.56 31.53 -14.48
C ASP A 274 13.37 30.09 -14.99
N SER A 275 12.27 29.43 -14.62
CA SER A 275 11.97 28.04 -14.99
C SER A 275 13.05 27.02 -14.58
N ARG A 276 13.86 27.32 -13.55
CA ARG A 276 14.96 26.46 -13.04
C ARG A 276 14.47 25.42 -12.03
N TYR A 277 13.27 24.87 -12.27
CA TYR A 277 12.55 24.03 -11.32
C TYR A 277 13.30 22.78 -10.87
N GLU A 278 13.95 22.05 -11.79
CA GLU A 278 14.72 20.86 -11.43
C GLU A 278 15.96 21.23 -10.60
N ALA A 279 16.69 22.27 -11.01
CA ALA A 279 17.91 22.69 -10.31
C ALA A 279 17.61 23.13 -8.87
N ARG A 280 16.56 23.94 -8.67
CA ARG A 280 16.08 24.36 -7.35
C ARG A 280 15.59 23.19 -6.50
N THR A 281 14.80 22.29 -7.09
CA THR A 281 14.33 21.09 -6.37
C THR A 281 15.52 20.22 -5.95
N ARG A 282 16.52 20.06 -6.82
CA ARG A 282 17.72 19.26 -6.54
C ARG A 282 18.61 19.90 -5.47
N GLU A 283 18.71 21.23 -5.44
CA GLU A 283 19.39 21.97 -4.38
C GLU A 283 18.75 21.74 -3.01
N LEU A 284 17.42 21.82 -2.92
CA LEU A 284 16.67 21.48 -1.71
C LEU A 284 16.85 20.02 -1.31
N ALA A 285 16.75 19.10 -2.27
CA ALA A 285 16.92 17.67 -2.02
C ALA A 285 18.31 17.34 -1.48
N ARG A 286 19.36 17.98 -2.01
CA ARG A 286 20.74 17.85 -1.49
C ARG A 286 20.82 18.31 -0.04
N ARG A 287 20.32 19.50 0.28
CA ARG A 287 20.26 19.99 1.66
C ARG A 287 19.59 18.98 2.58
N VAL A 288 18.46 18.40 2.19
CA VAL A 288 17.78 17.36 2.98
C VAL A 288 18.67 16.13 3.17
N VAL A 289 19.28 15.61 2.11
CA VAL A 289 20.15 14.42 2.19
C VAL A 289 21.41 14.67 3.02
N ASP A 290 21.97 15.88 2.96
CA ASP A 290 23.14 16.26 3.78
C ASP A 290 22.79 16.22 5.28
N HIS A 291 21.55 16.58 5.65
CA HIS A 291 21.05 16.44 7.03
C HIS A 291 20.64 15.01 7.38
N PHE A 292 20.27 14.19 6.38
CA PHE A 292 19.76 12.82 6.54
C PHE A 292 20.49 11.83 5.61
N PRO A 293 21.76 11.52 5.88
CA PRO A 293 22.58 10.67 5.00
C PRO A 293 22.05 9.22 4.90
N GLN A 294 21.14 8.81 5.79
CA GLN A 294 20.48 7.51 5.74
C GLN A 294 19.41 7.39 4.63
N LEU A 295 18.97 8.50 4.04
CA LEU A 295 17.99 8.51 2.96
C LEU A 295 18.58 7.89 1.69
N HIS A 296 17.89 6.90 1.14
CA HIS A 296 18.23 6.34 -0.18
C HIS A 296 17.29 6.81 -1.28
N ARG A 297 16.19 7.50 -0.94
CA ARG A 297 15.26 8.11 -1.88
C ARG A 297 14.67 9.38 -1.30
N VAL A 298 14.78 10.46 -2.06
CA VAL A 298 14.18 11.76 -1.72
C VAL A 298 13.34 12.24 -2.90
N GLU A 299 12.12 12.66 -2.63
CA GLU A 299 11.20 13.22 -3.62
C GLU A 299 10.65 14.54 -3.11
N LEU A 300 10.81 15.58 -3.92
CA LEU A 300 10.30 16.91 -3.65
C LEU A 300 9.59 17.39 -4.92
N ARG A 301 8.40 17.96 -4.78
CA ARG A 301 7.58 18.42 -5.92
C ARG A 301 7.40 17.32 -6.97
N TRP A 302 7.71 17.63 -8.24
CA TRP A 302 7.71 16.72 -9.40
C TRP A 302 9.04 16.05 -9.68
N HIS A 303 9.97 16.00 -8.74
CA HIS A 303 11.25 15.33 -8.94
C HIS A 303 11.60 14.41 -7.79
N GLY A 304 12.29 13.33 -8.11
CA GLY A 304 12.80 12.40 -7.12
C GLY A 304 14.12 11.80 -7.55
N TRP A 305 14.92 11.39 -6.59
CA TRP A 305 16.20 10.75 -6.83
C TRP A 305 16.41 9.58 -5.88
N PHE A 306 16.95 8.49 -6.40
CA PHE A 306 17.65 7.49 -5.62
C PHE A 306 19.05 8.00 -5.30
N VAL A 307 19.44 7.88 -4.03
CA VAL A 307 20.70 8.35 -3.48
C VAL A 307 21.51 7.12 -3.07
N SER A 308 22.71 6.98 -3.62
CA SER A 308 23.64 5.91 -3.28
C SER A 308 25.06 6.45 -3.32
N ALA A 309 25.68 6.60 -2.14
CA ALA A 309 26.94 7.33 -1.98
C ALA A 309 26.87 8.69 -2.71
N ASP A 310 27.72 8.92 -3.71
CA ASP A 310 27.76 10.18 -4.47
C ASP A 310 26.86 10.18 -5.72
N ARG A 311 26.16 9.07 -5.99
CA ARG A 311 25.34 8.93 -7.19
C ARG A 311 23.88 9.25 -6.92
N TRP A 312 23.37 10.22 -7.68
CA TRP A 312 21.97 10.62 -7.70
C TRP A 312 21.34 10.17 -9.01
N THR A 313 20.45 9.17 -8.93
CA THR A 313 19.76 8.62 -10.10
C THR A 313 18.32 9.09 -10.10
N PRO A 314 17.82 9.76 -11.15
CA PRO A 314 16.46 10.27 -11.17
C PRO A 314 15.42 9.15 -11.10
N VAL A 315 14.36 9.38 -10.34
CA VAL A 315 13.16 8.52 -10.29
C VAL A 315 12.27 8.88 -11.48
N SER A 316 11.76 7.88 -12.18
CA SER A 316 10.78 8.09 -13.26
C SER A 316 9.52 8.77 -12.73
N GLN A 317 8.96 9.72 -13.49
CA GLN A 317 7.74 10.44 -13.13
C GLN A 317 6.56 9.52 -12.78
N ARG A 318 6.45 8.38 -13.48
CA ARG A 318 5.42 7.36 -13.25
C ARG A 318 5.60 6.58 -11.96
N SER A 319 6.79 6.64 -11.37
CA SER A 319 7.15 5.89 -10.16
C SER A 319 7.24 6.76 -8.92
N LEU A 320 6.96 8.07 -9.01
CA LEU A 320 6.94 8.97 -7.85
C LEU A 320 5.83 8.58 -6.87
N LEU A 321 6.08 8.70 -5.56
CA LEU A 321 5.20 8.22 -4.49
C LEU A 321 3.89 8.99 -4.34
N ARG A 322 3.84 10.20 -4.90
CA ARG A 322 2.59 10.96 -4.97
C ARG A 322 1.58 10.37 -5.96
N GLN A 323 2.02 9.61 -6.97
CA GLN A 323 1.15 9.06 -8.01
C GLN A 323 0.14 8.12 -7.36
N LEU A 324 -1.16 8.25 -7.68
CA LEU A 324 -2.24 7.48 -7.06
C LEU A 324 -1.93 5.97 -7.06
N ASP A 325 -1.47 5.45 -8.19
CA ASP A 325 -1.19 4.03 -8.42
C ASP A 325 0.13 3.52 -7.78
N VAL A 326 0.97 4.40 -7.23
CA VAL A 326 2.26 4.01 -6.66
C VAL A 326 2.12 3.78 -5.17
N TRP A 327 2.20 2.52 -4.77
CA TRP A 327 2.26 2.11 -3.37
C TRP A 327 3.49 1.23 -3.13
N LEU A 328 4.51 1.80 -2.48
CA LEU A 328 5.83 1.17 -2.33
C LEU A 328 5.78 -0.18 -1.60
N TYR A 329 4.83 -0.38 -0.68
CA TYR A 329 4.59 -1.68 -0.07
C TYR A 329 4.23 -2.76 -1.10
N ALA A 330 3.37 -2.44 -2.08
CA ALA A 330 3.01 -3.37 -3.15
C ALA A 330 4.23 -3.74 -4.01
N GLU A 331 5.14 -2.79 -4.27
CA GLU A 331 6.39 -3.06 -4.99
C GLU A 331 7.34 -3.96 -4.19
N ALA A 332 7.39 -3.81 -2.87
CA ALA A 332 8.29 -4.54 -1.98
C ALA A 332 7.77 -5.93 -1.59
N ARG A 333 6.44 -6.12 -1.46
CA ARG A 333 5.85 -7.38 -0.95
C ARG A 333 6.14 -8.57 -1.87
N HIS A 334 6.24 -8.35 -3.18
CA HIS A 334 6.65 -9.40 -4.14
C HIS A 334 8.11 -9.84 -3.95
N ARG A 335 8.97 -9.01 -3.35
CA ARG A 335 10.36 -9.37 -3.03
C ARG A 335 10.48 -10.06 -1.67
N LEU A 336 9.61 -9.71 -0.71
CA LEU A 336 9.60 -10.27 0.65
C LEU A 336 9.01 -11.70 0.73
N GLY A 337 8.16 -12.08 -0.23
CA GLY A 337 7.60 -13.42 -0.33
C GLY A 337 8.62 -14.55 -0.55
N PHE A 338 9.87 -14.21 -0.91
CA PHE A 338 10.95 -15.19 -1.12
C PHE A 338 11.85 -15.41 0.12
N SER A 339 11.70 -14.59 1.17
CA SER A 339 12.63 -14.62 2.33
C SER A 339 12.01 -15.15 3.63
N ARG A 340 10.68 -15.22 3.74
CA ARG A 340 10.02 -15.55 5.02
C ARG A 340 9.67 -17.04 5.22
N ASP A 341 9.67 -17.85 4.16
CA ASP A 341 9.39 -19.28 4.27
C ASP A 341 10.68 -20.15 4.31
N ALA A 342 11.87 -19.54 4.38
CA ALA A 342 13.14 -20.25 4.53
C ALA A 342 13.57 -20.47 5.99
N VAL A 343 12.79 -19.97 6.96
CA VAL A 343 13.04 -20.13 8.39
C VAL A 343 11.70 -20.31 9.11
N SER A 344 11.12 -21.50 9.01
CA SER A 344 10.32 -22.09 10.10
C SER A 344 10.30 -23.61 10.01
#